data_AF-A0AAE1P5M3-F1
#
_entry.id   AF-A0AAE1P5M3-F1
#
_cell.length_a   1.000
_cell.length_b   1.000
_cell.length_c   1.000
_cell.angle_alpha   90.00
_cell.angle_beta   90.00
_cell.angle_gamma   90.00
#
_symmetry.space_group_name_H-M   'P 1'
#
loop_
_entity.id
_entity.type
_entity.pdbx_description
1 polymer ?
#
loop_
_entity_poly.entity_id
_entity_poly.type
_entity_poly.pdbx_seq_one_letter_code
_entity_poly.pdbx_strand_id
1 'polypeptide(L)'
;MEAKPSLLVEVRDGEAPTWLHEKMSHYKPTCDSQAINLLLHFTMTECGFECKGDDNGGPPSGWQDRFAIFMYNSRAFPIFECVLVLMTKTGVKQIVAYFPDQEDELDFTVNVVMKDYIKHTTTTQTPITCEDLVNVSQFAQTLKDRLIFPLQMSAHSIFGLPAPWHLVVMPDELLMMITSLLDYRDVVALRGTCHRLHSLMDDDKLWMNLYKRDFINVYDDGKYMPYNHKWIVKYREAMIRLKE
;
A
#
# COMPACT_ATOMS: atom_id res chain seq x y z
N MET A 1 -4.78 -5.23 -20.36
CA MET A 1 -3.79 -4.45 -19.59
C MET A 1 -3.39 -5.34 -18.44
N GLU A 2 -2.22 -5.97 -18.50
CA GLU A 2 -1.76 -6.85 -17.42
C GLU A 2 -1.60 -6.00 -16.14
N ALA A 3 -2.13 -6.51 -15.03
CA ALA A 3 -1.95 -5.87 -13.74
C ALA A 3 -0.45 -5.91 -13.39
N LYS A 4 0.09 -4.78 -12.92
CA LYS A 4 1.46 -4.76 -12.42
C LYS A 4 1.54 -5.57 -11.12
N PRO A 5 2.63 -6.32 -10.91
CA PRO A 5 2.83 -7.09 -9.68
C PRO A 5 2.72 -6.17 -8.45
N SER A 6 2.10 -6.68 -7.38
CA SER A 6 1.88 -5.92 -6.15
C SER A 6 1.94 -6.82 -4.92
N LEU A 7 2.97 -6.66 -4.10
CA LEU A 7 3.15 -7.35 -2.82
C LEU A 7 1.97 -7.12 -1.86
N LEU A 8 1.28 -5.98 -1.99
CA LEU A 8 0.15 -5.67 -1.13
C LEU A 8 -1.14 -6.39 -1.55
N VAL A 9 -1.38 -6.53 -2.86
CA VAL A 9 -2.68 -6.95 -3.42
C VAL A 9 -2.68 -8.42 -3.83
N GLU A 10 -1.54 -8.96 -4.25
CA GLU A 10 -1.45 -10.32 -4.79
C GLU A 10 -1.15 -11.38 -3.74
N VAL A 11 -0.74 -10.98 -2.54
CA VAL A 11 -0.62 -11.90 -1.40
C VAL A 11 -2.02 -12.27 -0.93
N ARG A 12 -2.50 -13.44 -1.35
CA ARG A 12 -3.82 -13.99 -0.99
C ARG A 12 -3.63 -15.12 0.01
N ASP A 13 -4.41 -15.11 1.09
CA ASP A 13 -4.46 -16.19 2.09
C ASP A 13 -3.08 -16.57 2.69
N GLY A 14 -2.12 -15.64 2.66
CA GLY A 14 -0.75 -15.86 3.15
C GLY A 14 0.19 -16.52 2.14
N GLU A 15 -0.27 -16.82 0.92
CA GLU A 15 0.56 -17.34 -0.16
C GLU A 15 1.23 -16.19 -0.94
N ALA A 16 2.51 -16.37 -1.25
CA ALA A 16 3.29 -15.43 -2.02
C ALA A 16 2.96 -15.55 -3.54
N PRO A 17 2.98 -14.45 -4.29
CA PRO A 17 2.74 -14.49 -5.73
C PRO A 17 3.89 -15.16 -6.49
N THR A 18 3.60 -15.76 -7.64
CA THR A 18 4.57 -16.55 -8.45
C THR A 18 5.82 -15.76 -8.82
N TRP A 19 5.68 -14.49 -9.20
CA TRP A 19 6.81 -13.63 -9.54
C TRP A 19 7.75 -13.42 -8.35
N LEU A 20 7.23 -13.41 -7.12
CA LEU A 20 8.07 -13.28 -5.91
C LEU A 20 8.89 -14.56 -5.71
N HIS A 21 8.30 -15.73 -5.95
CA HIS A 21 9.05 -17.00 -5.94
C HIS A 21 10.18 -17.00 -6.97
N GLU A 22 9.92 -16.53 -8.18
CA GLU A 22 10.94 -16.41 -9.24
C GLU A 22 12.07 -15.47 -8.81
N LYS A 23 11.74 -14.30 -8.27
CA LYS A 23 12.71 -13.30 -7.80
C LYS A 23 13.53 -13.81 -6.61
N MET A 24 12.90 -14.45 -5.62
CA MET A 24 13.61 -15.02 -4.46
C MET A 24 14.52 -16.17 -4.86
N SER A 25 14.08 -17.02 -5.80
CA SER A 25 14.90 -18.12 -6.36
C SER A 25 16.05 -17.61 -7.22
N HIS A 26 15.87 -16.49 -7.92
CA HIS A 26 16.91 -15.86 -8.74
C HIS A 26 18.00 -15.20 -7.89
N TYR A 27 17.62 -14.37 -6.91
CA TYR A 27 18.58 -13.60 -6.09
C TYR A 27 19.12 -14.35 -4.88
N LYS A 28 18.41 -15.34 -4.34
CA LYS A 28 18.86 -16.25 -3.27
C LYS A 28 19.40 -15.53 -2.02
N PRO A 29 18.59 -14.70 -1.33
CA PRO A 29 19.02 -14.03 -0.11
C PRO A 29 19.42 -15.06 0.96
N THR A 30 20.60 -14.92 1.56
CA THR A 30 21.15 -15.88 2.53
C THR A 30 20.94 -15.47 3.99
N CYS A 31 20.35 -14.31 4.24
CA CYS A 31 20.00 -13.86 5.59
C CYS A 31 18.85 -12.85 5.59
N ASP A 32 18.21 -12.68 6.74
CA ASP A 32 17.02 -11.84 6.93
C ASP A 32 17.20 -10.42 6.36
N SER A 33 18.37 -9.82 6.61
CA SER A 33 18.72 -8.48 6.14
C SER A 33 18.64 -8.36 4.62
N GLN A 34 19.08 -9.39 3.89
CA GLN A 34 19.11 -9.39 2.43
C GLN A 34 17.70 -9.55 1.86
N ALA A 35 16.88 -10.43 2.46
CA ALA A 35 15.48 -10.59 2.09
C ALA A 35 14.70 -9.28 2.30
N ILE A 36 14.90 -8.59 3.43
CA ILE A 36 14.29 -7.27 3.67
C ILE A 36 14.74 -6.22 2.65
N ASN A 37 16.03 -6.19 2.29
CA ASN A 37 16.53 -5.26 1.27
C ASN A 37 15.85 -5.49 -0.10
N LEU A 38 15.64 -6.76 -0.50
CA LEU A 38 14.94 -7.10 -1.73
C LEU A 38 13.46 -6.73 -1.68
N LEU A 39 12.75 -7.07 -0.59
CA LEU A 39 11.34 -6.72 -0.43
C LEU A 39 11.12 -5.20 -0.46
N LEU A 40 12.02 -4.43 0.17
CA LEU A 40 12.01 -2.97 0.10
C LEU A 40 12.17 -2.49 -1.34
N HIS A 41 13.15 -3.02 -2.07
CA HIS A 41 13.38 -2.65 -3.47
C HIS A 41 12.15 -2.98 -4.36
N PHE A 42 11.55 -4.17 -4.21
CA PHE A 42 10.34 -4.53 -4.93
C PHE A 42 9.18 -3.58 -4.57
N THR A 43 9.00 -3.24 -3.30
CA THR A 43 7.97 -2.27 -2.88
C THR A 43 8.20 -0.88 -3.48
N MET A 44 9.45 -0.40 -3.54
CA MET A 44 9.80 0.88 -4.16
C MET A 44 9.49 0.88 -5.67
N THR A 45 9.87 -0.18 -6.38
CA THR A 45 9.65 -0.29 -7.83
C THR A 45 8.18 -0.42 -8.21
N GLU A 46 7.37 -1.12 -7.41
CA GLU A 46 5.90 -1.13 -7.53
C GLU A 46 5.30 0.27 -7.44
N CYS A 47 5.85 1.13 -6.57
CA CYS A 47 5.41 2.50 -6.36
C CYS A 47 5.97 3.48 -7.39
N GLY A 48 6.63 2.99 -8.45
CA GLY A 48 7.11 3.81 -9.56
C GLY A 48 8.46 4.48 -9.30
N PHE A 49 9.25 3.97 -8.36
CA PHE A 49 10.64 4.38 -8.17
C PHE A 49 11.58 3.48 -8.99
N GLU A 50 12.66 4.06 -9.51
CA GLU A 50 13.67 3.36 -10.30
C GLU A 50 15.03 3.57 -9.66
N CYS A 51 15.77 2.49 -9.42
CA CYS A 51 17.09 2.59 -8.82
C CYS A 51 18.09 3.15 -9.83
N LYS A 52 18.91 4.12 -9.41
CA LYS A 52 20.06 4.56 -10.20
C LYS A 52 21.15 3.48 -10.21
N GLY A 53 21.74 3.25 -11.37
CA GLY A 53 22.90 2.36 -11.53
C GLY A 53 22.58 0.89 -11.84
N ASP A 54 21.32 0.55 -12.12
CA ASP A 54 20.97 -0.76 -12.68
C ASP A 54 20.09 -0.62 -13.94
N ASP A 55 20.69 -0.85 -15.10
CA ASP A 55 20.03 -0.76 -16.40
C ASP A 55 19.03 -1.91 -16.64
N ASN A 56 19.06 -2.97 -15.83
CA ASN A 56 18.26 -4.19 -16.03
C ASN A 56 17.08 -4.32 -15.06
N GLY A 57 16.82 -3.33 -14.20
CA GLY A 57 15.70 -3.36 -13.25
C GLY A 57 15.82 -4.42 -12.16
N GLY A 58 17.04 -4.79 -11.79
CA GLY A 58 17.36 -5.61 -10.63
C GLY A 58 17.58 -4.77 -9.35
N PRO A 59 17.95 -5.44 -8.25
CA PRO A 59 18.19 -4.79 -6.98
C PRO A 59 19.48 -3.96 -7.02
N PRO A 60 19.57 -2.90 -6.20
CA PRO A 60 20.70 -1.98 -6.21
C PRO A 60 22.01 -2.66 -5.82
N SER A 61 23.14 -2.12 -6.28
CA SER A 61 24.45 -2.54 -5.78
C SER A 61 24.51 -2.47 -4.25
N GLY A 62 25.06 -3.50 -3.62
CA GLY A 62 25.13 -3.58 -2.16
C GLY A 62 23.85 -4.08 -1.48
N TRP A 63 22.84 -4.56 -2.22
CA TRP A 63 21.64 -5.16 -1.60
C TRP A 63 21.94 -6.36 -0.69
N GLN A 64 23.09 -7.00 -0.87
CA GLN A 64 23.55 -8.11 -0.03
C GLN A 64 24.14 -7.64 1.32
N ASP A 65 24.46 -6.36 1.44
CA ASP A 65 25.18 -5.81 2.56
C ASP A 65 24.24 -5.44 3.72
N ARG A 66 24.80 -5.49 4.93
CA ARG A 66 24.11 -5.02 6.15
C ARG A 66 23.97 -3.51 6.20
N PHE A 67 24.94 -2.80 5.62
CA PHE A 67 24.91 -1.37 5.38
C PHE A 67 24.86 -1.14 3.88
N ALA A 68 23.86 -0.41 3.39
CA ALA A 68 23.73 -0.12 1.97
C ALA A 68 23.15 1.27 1.73
N ILE A 69 23.50 1.88 0.60
CA ILE A 69 22.95 3.15 0.15
C ILE A 69 22.29 2.89 -1.20
N PHE A 70 20.98 3.12 -1.28
CA PHE A 70 20.22 2.98 -2.51
C PHE A 70 19.78 4.36 -2.97
N MET A 71 19.94 4.63 -4.26
CA MET A 71 19.52 5.90 -4.86
C MET A 71 18.36 5.62 -5.83
N TYR A 72 17.26 6.32 -5.67
CA TYR A 72 16.06 6.13 -6.47
C TYR A 72 15.61 7.43 -7.13
N ASN A 73 15.11 7.31 -8.35
CA ASN A 73 14.37 8.38 -9.05
C ASN A 73 12.90 8.01 -9.15
N SER A 74 12.01 9.01 -9.17
CA SER A 74 10.62 8.76 -9.53
C SER A 74 10.48 8.65 -11.06
N ARG A 75 9.79 7.61 -11.53
CA ARG A 75 9.44 7.48 -12.96
C ARG A 75 8.56 8.63 -13.44
N ALA A 76 7.67 9.12 -12.58
CA ALA A 76 6.79 10.24 -12.90
C ALA A 76 7.55 11.59 -12.87
N PHE A 77 8.58 11.69 -12.04
CA PHE A 77 9.39 12.89 -11.87
C PHE A 77 10.88 12.53 -11.87
N PRO A 78 11.52 12.39 -13.04
CA PRO A 78 12.92 11.94 -13.13
C PRO A 78 13.94 12.86 -12.45
N ILE A 79 13.57 14.13 -12.25
CA ILE A 79 14.37 15.14 -11.54
C ILE A 79 14.35 14.89 -10.02
N PHE A 80 13.36 14.15 -9.53
CA PHE A 80 13.25 13.82 -8.12
C PHE A 80 14.14 12.64 -7.76
N GLU A 81 15.13 12.91 -6.92
CA GLU A 81 16.07 11.92 -6.42
C GLU A 81 15.87 11.72 -4.92
N CYS A 82 15.86 10.47 -4.48
CA CYS A 82 15.79 10.10 -3.08
C CYS A 82 16.89 9.10 -2.76
N VAL A 83 17.55 9.29 -1.61
CA VAL A 83 18.58 8.39 -1.11
C VAL A 83 18.05 7.64 0.10
N LEU A 84 18.14 6.31 0.07
CA LEU A 84 17.83 5.43 1.18
C LEU A 84 19.15 4.91 1.77
N VAL A 85 19.35 5.12 3.06
CA VAL A 85 20.45 4.54 3.85
C VAL A 85 19.88 3.43 4.71
N LEU A 86 20.39 2.24 4.49
CA LEU A 86 19.91 1.00 5.10
C LEU A 86 20.94 0.50 6.10
N MET A 87 20.54 0.32 7.35
CA MET A 87 21.42 -0.15 8.42
C MET A 87 20.78 -1.31 9.17
N THR A 88 21.44 -2.46 9.18
CA THR A 88 21.00 -3.62 9.97
C THR A 88 21.66 -3.60 11.34
N LYS A 89 20.85 -3.37 12.39
CA LYS A 89 21.18 -3.61 13.79
C LYS A 89 20.61 -4.97 14.20
N THR A 90 20.97 -5.47 15.38
CA THR A 90 20.55 -6.81 15.87
C THR A 90 19.04 -6.99 15.77
N GLY A 91 18.57 -7.77 14.79
CA GLY A 91 17.15 -8.06 14.55
C GLY A 91 16.32 -6.93 13.94
N VAL A 92 16.89 -5.73 13.71
CA VAL A 92 16.16 -4.55 13.23
C VAL A 92 16.87 -3.93 12.03
N LYS A 93 16.13 -3.71 10.95
CA LYS A 93 16.56 -2.93 9.78
C LYS A 93 16.07 -1.50 9.93
N GLN A 94 16.99 -0.56 10.08
CA GLN A 94 16.71 0.87 10.05
C GLN A 94 16.87 1.36 8.60
N ILE A 95 15.86 2.06 8.10
CA ILE A 95 15.83 2.66 6.77
C ILE A 95 15.65 4.16 6.98
N VAL A 96 16.62 4.94 6.52
CA VAL A 96 16.57 6.41 6.54
C VAL A 96 16.47 6.87 5.10
N ALA A 97 15.46 7.65 4.74
CA ALA A 97 15.34 8.23 3.41
C ALA A 97 15.39 9.75 3.48
N TYR A 98 16.17 10.36 2.59
CA TYR A 98 16.35 11.81 2.53
C TYR A 98 16.50 12.29 1.09
N PHE A 99 16.49 13.61 0.92
CA PHE A 99 16.68 14.29 -0.36
C PHE A 99 18.08 14.94 -0.40
N PRO A 100 18.96 14.57 -1.35
CA PRO A 100 20.35 15.00 -1.33
C PRO A 100 20.52 16.51 -1.55
N ASP A 101 19.60 17.15 -2.28
CA ASP A 101 19.66 18.59 -2.61
C ASP A 101 18.86 19.48 -1.65
N GLN A 102 18.44 18.95 -0.49
CA GLN A 102 17.69 19.71 0.51
C GLN A 102 18.51 19.83 1.80
N GLU A 103 18.76 21.06 2.24
CA GLU A 103 19.50 21.33 3.49
C GLU A 103 18.65 21.08 4.74
N ASP A 104 17.32 21.08 4.60
CA ASP A 104 16.38 20.83 5.69
C ASP A 104 16.18 19.33 5.93
N GLU A 105 16.24 18.92 7.21
CA GLU A 105 16.15 17.57 7.78
C GLU A 105 14.84 16.80 7.46
N LEU A 106 14.45 16.68 6.18
CA LEU A 106 13.36 15.80 5.77
C LEU A 106 13.86 14.36 5.66
N ASP A 107 14.27 13.83 6.81
CA ASP A 107 14.75 12.47 6.98
C ASP A 107 13.61 11.58 7.48
N PHE A 108 13.14 10.69 6.61
CA PHE A 108 12.14 9.69 6.97
C PHE A 108 12.84 8.46 7.53
N THR A 109 12.62 8.18 8.81
CA THR A 109 13.17 6.98 9.45
C THR A 109 12.09 5.93 9.67
N VAL A 110 12.30 4.74 9.13
CA VAL A 110 11.47 3.55 9.36
C VAL A 110 12.32 2.44 9.96
N ASN A 111 11.87 1.88 11.07
CA ASN A 111 12.48 0.72 11.70
C ASN A 111 11.62 -0.52 11.44
N VAL A 112 12.22 -1.52 10.81
CA VAL A 112 11.60 -2.81 10.49
C VAL A 112 12.20 -3.87 11.39
N VAL A 113 11.38 -4.51 12.21
CA VAL A 113 11.81 -5.65 13.03
C VAL A 113 11.76 -6.91 12.16
N MET A 114 12.91 -7.50 11.83
CA MET A 114 13.02 -8.51 10.77
C MET A 114 12.25 -9.79 11.09
N LYS A 115 12.19 -10.19 12.38
CA LYS A 115 11.46 -11.37 12.86
C LYS A 115 9.94 -11.30 12.64
N ASP A 116 9.39 -10.08 12.46
CA ASP A 116 7.94 -9.89 12.24
C ASP A 116 7.54 -10.24 10.81
N TYR A 117 8.54 -10.36 9.91
CA TYR A 117 8.37 -10.59 8.47
C TYR A 117 9.09 -11.83 7.95
N ILE A 118 10.00 -12.41 8.73
CA ILE A 118 10.77 -13.60 8.37
C ILE A 118 10.75 -14.56 9.55
N LYS A 119 10.28 -15.78 9.32
CA LYS A 119 10.36 -16.87 10.31
C LYS A 119 11.83 -17.14 10.61
N HIS A 120 12.19 -17.14 11.89
CA HIS A 120 13.57 -17.36 12.34
C HIS A 120 14.20 -18.58 11.65
N THR A 121 15.11 -18.33 10.72
CA THR A 121 15.95 -19.37 10.12
C THR A 121 17.17 -19.56 11.01
N THR A 122 16.99 -20.32 12.09
CA THR A 122 18.14 -20.84 12.85
C THR A 122 18.93 -21.77 11.94
N THR A 123 20.02 -21.25 11.39
CA THR A 123 21.21 -22.04 11.05
C THR A 123 21.01 -23.06 9.93
N THR A 124 21.07 -22.61 8.67
CA THR A 124 21.61 -23.40 7.54
C THR A 124 21.99 -22.46 6.40
N GLN A 125 23.01 -22.82 5.61
CA GLN A 125 23.45 -22.16 4.36
C GLN A 125 22.38 -22.13 3.24
N THR A 126 21.12 -22.29 3.58
CA THR A 126 20.00 -22.34 2.65
C THR A 126 19.48 -20.93 2.40
N PRO A 127 19.24 -20.54 1.15
CA PRO A 127 18.64 -19.25 0.85
C PRO A 127 17.21 -19.17 1.39
N ILE A 128 16.83 -17.99 1.85
CA ILE A 128 15.48 -17.68 2.30
C ILE A 128 14.54 -17.79 1.10
N THR A 129 13.44 -18.51 1.30
CA THR A 129 12.40 -18.73 0.31
C THR A 129 11.13 -17.96 0.68
N CYS A 130 10.12 -17.97 -0.19
CA CYS A 130 8.83 -17.35 0.12
C CYS A 130 8.11 -17.99 1.30
N GLU A 131 8.36 -19.27 1.61
CA GLU A 131 7.72 -20.00 2.72
C GLU A 131 8.18 -19.48 4.11
N ASP A 132 9.38 -18.90 4.13
CA ASP A 132 9.98 -18.26 5.29
C ASP A 132 9.44 -16.85 5.52
N LEU A 133 8.84 -16.22 4.50
CA LEU A 133 8.27 -14.89 4.58
C LEU A 133 6.90 -14.93 5.26
N VAL A 134 6.64 -13.97 6.14
CA VAL A 134 5.36 -13.77 6.83
C VAL A 134 4.96 -12.31 6.76
N ASN A 135 3.65 -12.04 6.83
CA ASN A 135 3.12 -10.67 6.89
C ASN A 135 3.63 -9.74 5.77
N VAL A 136 3.90 -10.28 4.58
CA VAL A 136 4.49 -9.54 3.44
C VAL A 136 3.61 -8.36 3.01
N SER A 137 2.29 -8.54 3.02
CA SER A 137 1.34 -7.46 2.73
C SER A 137 1.44 -6.33 3.77
N GLN A 138 1.58 -6.67 5.05
CA GLN A 138 1.76 -5.69 6.14
C GLN A 138 3.12 -4.98 6.05
N PHE A 139 4.17 -5.68 5.59
CA PHE A 139 5.47 -5.06 5.29
C PHE A 139 5.33 -4.01 4.20
N ALA A 140 4.75 -4.40 3.05
CA ALA A 140 4.53 -3.50 1.93
C ALA A 140 3.65 -2.30 2.33
N GLN A 141 2.60 -2.53 3.12
CA GLN A 141 1.74 -1.48 3.66
C GLN A 141 2.54 -0.53 4.57
N THR A 142 3.32 -1.06 5.52
CA THR A 142 4.11 -0.25 6.45
C THR A 142 5.10 0.66 5.71
N LEU A 143 5.77 0.13 4.67
CA LEU A 143 6.66 0.93 3.83
C LEU A 143 5.90 1.97 3.01
N LYS A 144 4.75 1.60 2.42
CA LYS A 144 3.93 2.53 1.65
C LYS A 144 3.47 3.70 2.51
N ASP A 145 2.97 3.41 3.71
CA ASP A 145 2.40 4.42 4.62
C ASP A 145 3.47 5.29 5.29
N ARG A 146 4.60 4.71 5.71
CA ARG A 146 5.59 5.40 6.55
C ARG A 146 6.82 5.91 5.81
N LEU A 147 7.10 5.41 4.61
CA LEU A 147 8.26 5.80 3.83
C LEU A 147 7.84 6.42 2.50
N ILE A 148 7.15 5.65 1.66
CA ILE A 148 6.91 6.01 0.27
C ILE A 148 5.95 7.19 0.16
N PHE A 149 4.83 7.17 0.88
CA PHE A 149 3.86 8.25 0.85
C PHE A 149 4.45 9.58 1.36
N PRO A 150 5.12 9.63 2.54
CA PRO A 150 5.81 10.84 2.97
C PRO A 150 6.87 11.34 1.98
N LEU A 151 7.62 10.44 1.33
CA LEU A 151 8.58 10.80 0.29
C LEU A 151 7.89 11.47 -0.90
N GLN A 152 6.78 10.90 -1.39
CA GLN A 152 6.02 11.49 -2.50
C GLN A 152 5.39 12.83 -2.12
N MET A 153 4.83 12.95 -0.92
CA MET A 153 4.28 14.23 -0.43
C MET A 153 5.35 15.31 -0.37
N SER A 154 6.54 14.97 0.13
CA SER A 154 7.67 15.89 0.24
C SER A 154 8.21 16.28 -1.12
N ALA A 155 8.31 15.33 -2.06
CA ALA A 155 8.64 15.61 -3.46
C ALA A 155 7.74 16.71 -4.02
N HIS A 156 6.43 16.53 -3.88
CA HIS A 156 5.46 17.49 -4.39
C HIS A 156 5.59 18.85 -3.69
N SER A 157 5.79 18.87 -2.37
CA SER A 157 6.01 20.11 -1.62
C SER A 157 7.26 20.87 -2.09
N ILE A 158 8.38 20.18 -2.27
CA ILE A 158 9.67 20.76 -2.71
C ILE A 158 9.53 21.40 -4.09
N PHE A 159 8.84 20.74 -5.02
CA PHE A 159 8.64 21.25 -6.37
C PHE A 159 7.44 22.21 -6.51
N GLY A 160 6.75 22.55 -5.42
CA GLY A 160 5.54 23.37 -5.47
C GLY A 160 4.39 22.74 -6.28
N LEU A 161 4.39 21.41 -6.39
CA LEU A 161 3.34 20.66 -7.07
C LEU A 161 2.17 20.40 -6.09
N PRO A 162 0.92 20.34 -6.58
CA PRO A 162 -0.21 19.87 -5.78
C PRO A 162 0.08 18.48 -5.23
N ALA A 163 -0.31 18.18 -3.99
CA ALA A 163 -0.10 16.87 -3.38
C ALA A 163 -0.50 15.71 -4.32
N PRO A 164 0.23 14.59 -4.33
CA PRO A 164 -0.06 13.46 -5.21
C PRO A 164 -1.50 12.98 -5.02
N TRP A 165 -2.19 12.76 -6.13
CA TRP A 165 -3.60 12.36 -6.16
C TRP A 165 -3.76 10.94 -5.63
N HIS A 166 -4.10 10.83 -4.34
CA HIS A 166 -4.49 9.58 -3.70
C HIS A 166 -6.01 9.57 -3.48
N LEU A 167 -6.58 8.37 -3.34
CA LEU A 167 -8.02 8.21 -3.11
C LEU A 167 -8.44 8.93 -1.82
N VAL A 168 -7.83 8.58 -0.70
CA VAL A 168 -7.71 9.48 0.46
C VAL A 168 -6.93 10.69 -0.04
N VAL A 169 -7.23 11.95 0.25
CA VAL A 169 -6.68 13.19 -0.37
C VAL A 169 -7.61 13.76 -1.45
N MET A 170 -8.37 12.94 -2.21
CA MET A 170 -9.45 13.51 -3.05
C MET A 170 -10.49 14.26 -2.19
N PRO A 171 -11.11 15.33 -2.69
CA PRO A 171 -12.28 15.95 -2.06
C PRO A 171 -13.40 14.94 -1.78
N ASP A 172 -14.13 15.15 -0.69
CA ASP A 172 -15.17 14.22 -0.23
C ASP A 172 -16.28 14.05 -1.27
N GLU A 173 -16.58 15.08 -2.05
CA GLU A 173 -17.57 15.06 -3.12
C GLU A 173 -17.18 14.07 -4.23
N LEU A 174 -15.91 14.05 -4.62
CA LEU A 174 -15.41 13.13 -5.64
C LEU A 174 -15.40 11.70 -5.12
N LEU A 175 -15.01 11.51 -3.85
CA LEU A 175 -15.06 10.20 -3.19
C LEU A 175 -16.48 9.65 -3.11
N MET A 176 -17.44 10.48 -2.70
CA MET A 176 -18.86 10.11 -2.68
C MET A 176 -19.37 9.78 -4.09
N MET A 177 -18.95 10.51 -5.12
CA MET A 177 -19.31 10.21 -6.50
C MET A 177 -18.75 8.86 -6.95
N ILE A 178 -17.47 8.59 -6.73
CA ILE A 178 -16.85 7.30 -7.08
C ILE A 178 -17.53 6.15 -6.33
N THR A 179 -17.75 6.30 -5.03
CA THR A 179 -18.36 5.25 -4.19
C THR A 179 -19.83 5.03 -4.52
N SER A 180 -20.55 6.03 -5.01
CA SER A 180 -21.92 5.86 -5.53
C SER A 180 -22.00 5.01 -6.80
N LEU A 181 -20.86 4.77 -7.48
CA LEU A 181 -20.77 3.88 -8.65
C LEU A 181 -20.38 2.45 -8.27
N LEU A 182 -19.90 2.22 -7.04
CA LEU A 182 -19.47 0.91 -6.57
C LEU A 182 -20.66 0.06 -6.14
N ASP A 183 -20.47 -1.25 -6.12
CA ASP A 183 -21.45 -2.17 -5.56
C ASP A 183 -21.43 -2.11 -4.01
N TYR A 184 -22.45 -2.70 -3.39
CA TYR A 184 -22.55 -2.75 -1.93
C TYR A 184 -21.31 -3.36 -1.26
N ARG A 185 -20.75 -4.41 -1.86
CA ARG A 185 -19.67 -5.19 -1.23
C ARG A 185 -18.39 -4.35 -1.19
N ASP A 186 -18.10 -3.67 -2.28
CA ASP A 186 -16.95 -2.79 -2.43
C ASP A 186 -17.05 -1.58 -1.51
N VAL A 187 -18.26 -0.99 -1.37
CA VAL A 187 -18.48 0.12 -0.42
C VAL A 187 -18.23 -0.32 1.03
N VAL A 188 -18.71 -1.50 1.42
CA VAL A 188 -18.46 -2.05 2.76
C VAL A 188 -16.98 -2.39 2.96
N ALA A 189 -16.31 -2.92 1.94
CA ALA A 189 -14.87 -3.17 2.00
C ALA A 189 -14.08 -1.87 2.19
N LEU A 190 -14.39 -0.82 1.42
CA LEU A 190 -13.79 0.51 1.57
C LEU A 190 -14.00 1.10 2.96
N ARG A 191 -15.20 0.96 3.54
CA ARG A 191 -15.51 1.38 4.90
C ARG A 191 -14.61 0.74 5.97
N GLY A 192 -14.06 -0.44 5.69
CA GLY A 192 -13.16 -1.17 6.58
C GLY A 192 -11.68 -0.79 6.48
N THR A 193 -11.30 0.11 5.57
CA THR A 193 -9.88 0.38 5.26
C THR A 193 -9.22 1.40 6.18
N CYS A 194 -9.79 2.61 6.31
CA CYS A 194 -9.22 3.67 7.14
C CYS A 194 -10.32 4.53 7.78
N HIS A 195 -9.97 5.27 8.85
CA HIS A 195 -10.92 6.10 9.59
C HIS A 195 -11.66 7.12 8.72
N ARG A 196 -10.96 7.77 7.78
CA ARG A 196 -11.60 8.76 6.90
C ARG A 196 -12.62 8.13 5.96
N LEU A 197 -12.26 7.04 5.28
CA LEU A 197 -13.19 6.33 4.41
C LEU A 197 -14.33 5.72 5.23
N HIS A 198 -14.08 5.28 6.46
CA HIS A 198 -15.13 4.84 7.36
C HIS A 198 -16.19 5.93 7.60
N SER A 199 -15.76 7.15 7.95
CA SER A 199 -16.66 8.28 8.17
C SER A 199 -17.43 8.68 6.91
N LEU A 200 -16.76 8.70 5.75
CA LEU A 200 -17.42 9.02 4.47
C LEU A 200 -18.42 7.95 4.05
N MET A 201 -18.07 6.67 4.23
CA MET A 201 -18.96 5.55 3.90
C MET A 201 -20.06 5.34 4.95
N ASP A 202 -20.11 6.12 6.05
CA ASP A 202 -21.25 6.15 6.98
C ASP A 202 -22.25 7.27 6.62
N ASP A 203 -21.98 8.06 5.57
CA ASP A 203 -22.88 9.13 5.12
C ASP A 203 -24.24 8.59 4.66
N ASP A 204 -25.30 9.12 5.25
CA ASP A 204 -26.66 8.61 5.06
C ASP A 204 -27.20 8.87 3.63
N LYS A 205 -26.75 9.96 2.98
CA LYS A 205 -27.16 10.27 1.61
C LYS A 205 -26.51 9.33 0.61
N LEU A 206 -25.27 8.91 0.83
CA LEU A 206 -24.63 7.87 0.03
C LEU A 206 -25.48 6.59 0.03
N TRP A 207 -25.86 6.11 1.21
CA TRP A 207 -26.68 4.90 1.33
C TRP A 207 -28.08 5.06 0.76
N MET A 208 -28.68 6.24 0.87
CA MET A 208 -29.94 6.56 0.19
C MET A 208 -29.81 6.43 -1.33
N ASN A 209 -28.74 6.98 -1.91
CA ASN A 209 -28.50 6.94 -3.36
C ASN A 209 -28.23 5.52 -3.85
N LEU A 210 -27.43 4.74 -3.12
CA LEU A 210 -27.22 3.33 -3.41
C LEU A 210 -28.54 2.54 -3.34
N TYR A 211 -29.36 2.81 -2.31
CA TYR A 211 -30.67 2.17 -2.17
C TYR A 211 -31.60 2.49 -3.34
N LYS A 212 -31.69 3.77 -3.74
CA LYS A 212 -32.44 4.20 -4.91
C LYS A 212 -31.99 3.49 -6.18
N ARG A 213 -30.67 3.40 -6.39
CA ARG A 213 -30.06 2.79 -7.58
C ARG A 213 -30.30 1.29 -7.66
N ASP A 214 -30.12 0.58 -6.53
CA ASP A 214 -30.12 -0.88 -6.52
C ASP A 214 -31.53 -1.47 -6.32
N PHE A 215 -32.45 -0.69 -5.75
CA PHE A 215 -33.81 -1.11 -5.43
C PHE A 215 -34.88 -0.21 -6.09
N ILE A 216 -34.65 0.25 -7.32
CA ILE A 216 -35.57 1.16 -8.07
C ILE A 216 -37.03 0.69 -8.01
N ASN A 217 -37.27 -0.62 -8.10
CA ASN A 217 -38.62 -1.21 -8.11
C ASN A 217 -39.30 -1.30 -6.73
N VAL A 218 -38.55 -1.11 -5.65
CA VAL A 218 -39.01 -1.14 -4.25
C VAL A 218 -38.94 0.26 -3.63
N TYR A 219 -38.28 1.19 -4.31
CA TYR A 219 -38.13 2.56 -3.86
C TYR A 219 -39.44 3.33 -4.00
N ASP A 220 -40.11 3.54 -2.87
CA ASP A 220 -41.28 4.40 -2.77
C ASP A 220 -40.83 5.80 -2.35
N ASP A 221 -40.80 6.73 -3.32
CA ASP A 221 -40.39 8.15 -3.16
C ASP A 221 -41.23 8.89 -2.10
N GLY A 222 -42.37 8.30 -1.66
CA GLY A 222 -43.31 8.88 -0.69
C GLY A 222 -43.27 8.32 0.73
N LYS A 223 -42.52 7.23 1.02
CA LYS A 223 -42.41 6.71 2.40
C LYS A 223 -41.30 7.45 3.14
N TYR A 224 -41.67 8.56 3.78
CA TYR A 224 -40.87 9.25 4.78
C TYR A 224 -40.17 8.23 5.69
N MET A 225 -38.84 8.25 5.66
CA MET A 225 -38.06 7.50 6.64
C MET A 225 -38.41 8.08 8.02
N PRO A 226 -38.77 7.25 9.02
CA PRO A 226 -38.97 7.74 10.38
C PRO A 226 -37.72 8.52 10.82
N TYR A 227 -37.92 9.61 11.56
CA TYR A 227 -36.82 10.38 12.15
C TYR A 227 -35.87 9.40 12.86
N ASN A 228 -34.56 9.54 12.61
CA ASN A 228 -33.48 8.71 13.18
C ASN A 228 -33.22 7.32 12.55
N HIS A 229 -33.81 6.99 11.40
CA HIS A 229 -33.47 5.75 10.68
C HIS A 229 -32.30 5.99 9.69
N LYS A 230 -31.29 5.10 9.69
CA LYS A 230 -30.16 5.16 8.74
C LYS A 230 -30.43 4.32 7.49
N TRP A 231 -30.17 4.87 6.30
CA TRP A 231 -30.35 4.18 5.02
C TRP A 231 -29.50 2.92 4.88
N ILE A 232 -28.34 2.86 5.54
CA ILE A 232 -27.49 1.64 5.56
C ILE A 232 -28.24 0.43 6.13
N VAL A 233 -29.10 0.64 7.14
CA VAL A 233 -29.89 -0.45 7.75
C VAL A 233 -30.96 -0.92 6.79
N LYS A 234 -31.69 0.01 6.18
CA LYS A 234 -32.73 -0.30 5.19
C LYS A 234 -32.16 -0.99 3.95
N TYR A 235 -30.98 -0.58 3.50
CA TYR A 235 -30.25 -1.24 2.42
C TYR A 235 -29.92 -2.68 2.79
N ARG A 236 -29.38 -2.90 4.00
CA ARG A 236 -29.07 -4.25 4.51
C ARG A 236 -30.31 -5.14 4.57
N GLU A 237 -31.43 -4.64 5.07
CA GLU A 237 -32.69 -5.38 5.12
C GLU A 237 -33.19 -5.78 3.73
N ALA A 238 -33.12 -4.87 2.77
CA ALA A 238 -33.54 -5.16 1.40
C ALA A 238 -32.61 -6.18 0.71
N MET A 239 -31.30 -6.13 0.99
CA MET A 239 -30.35 -7.15 0.54
C MET A 239 -30.62 -8.54 1.14
N ILE A 240 -31.09 -8.63 2.39
CA ILE A 240 -31.49 -9.90 3.00
C ILE A 240 -32.72 -10.46 2.30
N ARG A 241 -33.74 -9.63 2.07
CA ARG A 241 -34.98 -10.03 1.37
C ARG A 241 -34.76 -10.45 -0.10
N LEU A 242 -33.74 -9.92 -0.76
CA LEU A 242 -33.36 -10.35 -2.12
C LEU A 242 -32.69 -11.73 -2.18
N LYS A 243 -32.18 -12.24 -1.04
CA LYS A 243 -31.49 -13.54 -0.96
C LYS A 243 -32.39 -14.68 -0.48
N GLU A 244 -33.58 -14.37 0.03
CA GLU A 244 -34.66 -15.31 0.37
C GLU A 244 -35.51 -15.62 -0.87
#